data_AF-A0A916ZIY6-F1
#
_entry.id   AF-A0A916ZIY6-F1
#
_cell.length_a   1.000
_cell.length_b   1.000
_cell.length_c   1.000
_cell.angle_alpha   90.00
_cell.angle_beta   90.00
_cell.angle_gamma   90.00
#
_symmetry.space_group_name_H-M   'P 1'
#
loop_
_entity.id
_entity.type
_entity.pdbx_description
1 polymer ?
#
loop_
_entity_poly.entity_id
_entity_poly.type
_entity_poly.pdbx_seq_one_letter_code
_entity_poly.pdbx_strand_id
1 'polypeptide(L)'
;MPAVLAPEPCMPSRDLVSIRSRDLDHLARRYRELSVDFGRSMQGTLNEVATSSTKRMKSRFETDIDGGPTKWTAIKPGSTSGSVVTRKGTYDPNASAISSKIEVSPNQSRYLKYLLGVERERRAGDTGAADEWNFIPVADAYPYLDEQGVDPVYGQNLRQKTISRLMKRAAAQQKKLDDYRARGKPVQDTGPLRFGRIFFGRIGRTTGFFERPVGRPRDIKLLILAQKISRYDRSDGYLVPAWNDSVLAAARTIPMRMERRLNEALAARNGGGGGSGAGGPP
;
A
#
# COMPACT_ATOMS: atom_id res chain seq x y z
N MET A 1 -28.48 -35.21 -11.50
CA MET A 1 -27.04 -35.11 -11.81
C MET A 1 -26.53 -33.78 -11.29
N PRO A 2 -25.63 -33.73 -10.29
CA PRO A 2 -25.11 -32.46 -9.81
C PRO A 2 -24.01 -31.98 -10.76
N ALA A 3 -24.13 -30.72 -11.17
CA ALA A 3 -23.14 -30.05 -12.00
C ALA A 3 -21.80 -29.99 -11.25
N VAL A 4 -20.79 -30.66 -11.81
CA VAL A 4 -19.40 -30.57 -11.37
C VAL A 4 -18.92 -29.16 -11.71
N LEU A 5 -18.83 -28.30 -10.71
CA LEU A 5 -18.15 -27.01 -10.80
C LEU A 5 -16.70 -27.29 -11.22
N ALA A 6 -16.33 -26.80 -12.40
CA ALA A 6 -14.96 -26.85 -12.86
C ALA A 6 -14.04 -26.20 -11.82
N PRO A 7 -12.87 -26.79 -11.49
CA PRO A 7 -11.92 -26.16 -10.60
C PRO A 7 -11.47 -24.83 -11.23
N GLU A 8 -11.56 -23.74 -10.45
CA GLU A 8 -11.00 -22.46 -10.84
C GLU A 8 -9.53 -22.63 -11.26
N PRO A 9 -9.05 -21.92 -12.29
CA PRO A 9 -7.66 -22.01 -12.69
C PRO A 9 -6.77 -21.60 -11.51
N CYS A 10 -6.01 -22.59 -11.01
CA CYS A 10 -4.91 -22.36 -10.07
C CYS A 10 -4.04 -21.21 -10.60
N MET A 11 -4.13 -20.06 -9.93
CA MET A 11 -3.17 -18.98 -10.13
C MET A 11 -1.78 -19.57 -9.87
N PRO A 12 -0.83 -19.50 -10.82
CA PRO A 12 0.53 -19.98 -10.57
C PRO A 12 1.08 -19.24 -9.35
N SER A 13 1.73 -19.98 -8.44
CA SER A 13 2.35 -19.45 -7.24
C SER A 13 3.38 -18.37 -7.59
N ARG A 14 2.92 -17.11 -7.55
CA ARG A 14 3.64 -15.88 -7.95
C ARG A 14 4.62 -15.36 -6.89
N ASP A 15 5.04 -16.21 -5.96
CA ASP A 15 5.75 -15.78 -4.74
C ASP A 15 7.28 -15.98 -4.83
N LEU A 16 7.78 -16.68 -5.85
CA LEU A 16 9.20 -17.05 -5.94
C LEU A 16 9.83 -16.55 -7.25
N VAL A 17 10.62 -15.48 -7.14
CA VAL A 17 11.46 -14.99 -8.23
C VAL A 17 12.78 -15.76 -8.21
N SER A 18 12.95 -16.73 -9.12
CA SER A 18 14.19 -17.48 -9.30
C SER A 18 15.16 -16.74 -10.23
N ILE A 19 16.38 -16.50 -9.77
CA ILE A 19 17.45 -15.83 -10.51
C ILE A 19 18.43 -16.92 -10.98
N ARG A 20 18.57 -17.11 -12.30
CA ARG A 20 19.40 -18.19 -12.87
C ARG A 20 20.90 -17.90 -12.68
N SER A 21 21.66 -18.96 -12.36
CA SER A 21 23.04 -18.91 -11.82
C SER A 21 24.17 -18.61 -12.81
N ARG A 22 23.91 -18.63 -14.13
CA ARG A 22 25.00 -18.60 -15.14
C ARG A 22 25.89 -17.37 -15.03
N ASP A 23 25.32 -16.22 -14.66
CA ASP A 23 26.06 -14.97 -14.47
C ASP A 23 26.87 -14.94 -13.15
N LEU A 24 26.57 -15.84 -12.21
CA LEU A 24 27.24 -15.93 -10.90
C LEU A 24 28.34 -16.99 -10.88
N ASP A 25 28.35 -17.96 -11.78
CA ASP A 25 29.33 -19.06 -11.78
C ASP A 25 30.76 -18.54 -12.03
N HIS A 26 30.93 -17.53 -12.88
CA HIS A 26 32.21 -16.84 -13.07
C HIS A 26 32.64 -16.09 -11.80
N LEU A 27 31.71 -15.40 -11.13
CA LEU A 27 32.01 -14.70 -9.87
C LEU A 27 32.38 -15.68 -8.76
N ALA A 28 31.64 -16.78 -8.61
CA ALA A 28 31.96 -17.81 -7.63
C ALA A 28 33.37 -18.42 -7.83
N ARG A 29 33.85 -18.52 -9.08
CA ARG A 29 35.24 -18.90 -9.38
C ARG A 29 36.23 -17.82 -8.91
N ARG A 30 36.03 -16.56 -9.29
CA ARG A 30 36.92 -15.46 -8.87
C ARG A 30 36.98 -15.30 -7.34
N TYR A 31 35.86 -15.43 -6.65
CA TYR A 31 35.83 -15.41 -5.18
C TYR A 31 36.68 -16.54 -4.57
N ARG A 32 36.61 -17.76 -5.12
CA ARG A 32 37.45 -18.89 -4.70
C ARG A 32 38.93 -18.64 -4.95
N GLU A 33 39.28 -18.22 -6.16
CA GLU A 33 40.68 -17.91 -6.55
C GLU A 33 41.30 -16.86 -5.62
N LEU A 34 40.52 -15.87 -5.21
CA LEU A 34 40.96 -14.77 -4.37
C LEU A 34 40.81 -15.04 -2.86
N SER A 35 40.34 -16.23 -2.48
CA SER A 35 40.08 -16.65 -1.10
C SER A 35 39.15 -15.69 -0.34
N VAL A 36 38.14 -15.15 -1.03
CA VAL A 36 37.10 -14.29 -0.44
C VAL A 36 35.83 -15.11 -0.23
N ASP A 37 35.15 -14.93 0.91
CA ASP A 37 33.90 -15.64 1.22
C ASP A 37 32.75 -15.18 0.30
N PHE A 38 32.46 -16.03 -0.69
CA PHE A 38 31.35 -15.85 -1.65
C PHE A 38 29.99 -15.82 -0.94
N GLY A 39 29.76 -16.72 0.02
CA GLY A 39 28.47 -16.87 0.69
C GLY A 39 28.12 -15.63 1.52
N ARG A 40 29.09 -15.13 2.31
CA ARG A 40 28.93 -13.88 3.06
C ARG A 40 28.67 -12.69 2.13
N SER A 41 29.36 -12.62 1.00
CA SER A 41 29.16 -11.55 0.01
C SER A 41 27.80 -11.64 -0.67
N MET A 42 27.36 -12.85 -1.01
CA MET A 42 26.05 -13.11 -1.61
C MET A 42 24.92 -12.75 -0.65
N GLN A 43 25.03 -13.11 0.63
CA GLN A 43 24.05 -12.69 1.65
C GLN A 43 23.96 -11.16 1.75
N GLY A 44 25.11 -10.46 1.76
CA GLY A 44 25.15 -9.00 1.75
C GLY A 44 24.45 -8.40 0.52
N THR A 45 24.71 -8.97 -0.66
CA THR A 45 24.06 -8.57 -1.92
C THR A 45 22.54 -8.82 -1.90
N LEU A 46 22.07 -9.97 -1.41
CA LEU A 46 20.65 -10.26 -1.29
C LEU A 46 19.93 -9.29 -0.33
N ASN A 47 20.56 -8.96 0.79
CA ASN A 47 20.05 -7.96 1.74
C ASN A 47 19.92 -6.56 1.09
N GLU A 48 20.89 -6.18 0.26
CA GLU A 48 20.86 -4.94 -0.52
C GLU A 48 19.79 -4.94 -1.61
N VAL A 49 19.61 -6.08 -2.30
CA VAL A 49 18.55 -6.25 -3.30
C VAL A 49 17.20 -6.11 -2.63
N ALA A 50 16.95 -6.79 -1.50
CA ALA A 50 15.68 -6.70 -0.80
C ALA A 50 15.36 -5.26 -0.34
N THR A 51 16.38 -4.52 0.10
CA THR A 51 16.27 -3.08 0.44
C THR A 51 16.00 -2.22 -0.80
N SER A 52 16.61 -2.54 -1.94
CA SER A 52 16.42 -1.80 -3.19
C SER A 52 15.04 -2.07 -3.80
N SER A 53 14.57 -3.32 -3.73
CA SER A 53 13.22 -3.73 -4.12
C SER A 53 12.17 -2.96 -3.32
N THR A 54 12.31 -2.87 -1.99
CA THR A 54 11.37 -2.11 -1.16
C THR A 54 11.39 -0.61 -1.44
N LYS A 55 12.54 -0.01 -1.80
CA LYS A 55 12.60 1.38 -2.28
C LYS A 55 11.83 1.56 -3.60
N ARG A 56 11.97 0.61 -4.54
CA ARG A 56 11.23 0.63 -5.82
C ARG A 56 9.73 0.43 -5.60
N MET A 57 9.35 -0.53 -4.76
CA MET A 57 7.95 -0.76 -4.35
C MET A 57 7.38 0.49 -3.70
N LYS A 58 8.13 1.20 -2.83
CA LYS A 58 7.70 2.48 -2.27
C LYS A 58 7.39 3.50 -3.36
N SER A 59 8.33 3.73 -4.27
CA SER A 59 8.15 4.70 -5.37
C SER A 59 6.93 4.37 -6.21
N ARG A 60 6.77 3.10 -6.61
CA ARG A 60 5.59 2.63 -7.33
C ARG A 60 4.33 2.78 -6.50
N PHE A 61 4.34 2.43 -5.23
CA PHE A 61 3.20 2.58 -4.34
C PHE A 61 2.81 4.05 -4.08
N GLU A 62 3.74 4.99 -4.26
CA GLU A 62 3.48 6.44 -4.21
C GLU A 62 2.97 6.99 -5.55
N THR A 63 3.36 6.40 -6.69
CA THR A 63 2.99 6.83 -8.05
C THR A 63 1.72 6.14 -8.57
N ASP A 64 1.60 4.84 -8.35
CA ASP A 64 0.53 3.98 -8.85
C ASP A 64 -0.75 4.07 -7.97
N ILE A 65 -0.65 4.75 -6.82
CA ILE A 65 -1.79 5.03 -5.94
C ILE A 65 -2.09 6.52 -6.00
N ASP A 66 -3.19 6.86 -6.67
CA ASP A 66 -3.70 8.23 -6.67
C ASP A 66 -3.96 8.74 -5.25
N GLY A 67 -3.43 9.93 -4.94
CA GLY A 67 -3.46 10.53 -3.61
C GLY A 67 -2.41 9.99 -2.63
N GLY A 68 -1.63 8.98 -3.04
CA GLY A 68 -0.48 8.43 -2.35
C GLY A 68 -0.81 7.66 -1.06
N PRO A 69 0.19 6.94 -0.50
CA PRO A 69 0.00 6.18 0.71
C PRO A 69 -0.13 7.07 1.96
N THR A 70 -0.97 6.64 2.90
CA THR A 70 -1.09 7.30 4.21
C THR A 70 0.15 7.04 5.06
N LYS A 71 0.37 7.84 6.13
CA LYS A 71 1.47 7.59 7.10
C LYS A 71 1.46 6.17 7.69
N TRP A 72 0.27 5.57 7.79
CA TRP A 72 0.07 4.20 8.29
C TRP A 72 0.40 3.15 7.23
N THR A 73 0.00 3.38 5.98
CA THR A 73 0.20 2.44 4.86
C THR A 73 1.49 2.67 4.08
N ALA A 74 2.26 3.72 4.38
CA ALA A 74 3.49 4.03 3.70
C ALA A 74 4.52 2.89 3.81
N ILE A 75 5.15 2.58 2.68
CA ILE A 75 6.33 1.73 2.66
C ILE A 75 7.50 2.56 3.17
N LYS A 76 8.16 2.09 4.23
CA LYS A 76 9.31 2.74 4.86
C LYS A 76 10.53 1.83 4.72
N PRO A 77 11.31 1.96 3.64
CA PRO A 77 12.45 1.09 3.38
C PRO A 77 13.42 1.07 4.57
N GLY A 78 13.76 -0.13 5.06
CA GLY A 78 14.63 -0.32 6.23
C GLY A 78 13.95 -0.16 7.59
N SER A 79 12.67 0.21 7.64
CA SER A 79 11.88 0.24 8.88
C SER A 79 11.02 -1.01 9.02
N THR A 80 10.79 -1.44 10.26
CA THR A 80 9.83 -2.50 10.60
C THR A 80 8.38 -1.99 10.70
N SER A 81 8.18 -0.67 10.65
CA SER A 81 6.88 0.00 10.86
C SER A 81 6.10 0.30 9.58
N GLY A 82 6.59 -0.14 8.41
CA GLY A 82 5.94 0.09 7.12
C GLY A 82 5.05 -1.05 6.65
N SER A 83 4.32 -0.82 5.57
CA SER A 83 3.47 -1.84 4.93
C SER A 83 4.24 -3.02 4.36
N VAL A 84 5.44 -2.75 3.86
CA VAL A 84 6.35 -3.78 3.35
C VAL A 84 7.62 -3.74 4.18
N VAL A 85 7.99 -4.90 4.74
CA VAL A 85 9.12 -5.09 5.64
C VAL A 85 10.16 -5.96 4.94
N THR A 86 11.42 -5.55 5.05
CA THR A 86 12.55 -6.36 4.62
C THR A 86 13.08 -7.15 5.80
N ARG A 87 13.05 -8.48 5.71
CA ARG A 87 13.74 -9.38 6.63
C ARG A 87 15.09 -9.74 6.01
N LYS A 88 16.12 -9.03 6.47
CA LYS A 88 17.51 -9.30 6.10
C LYS A 88 17.90 -10.67 6.66
N GLY A 89 18.52 -11.50 5.83
CA GLY A 89 19.11 -12.76 6.28
C GLY A 89 20.47 -12.53 6.93
N THR A 90 20.81 -13.43 7.85
CA THR A 90 22.16 -13.56 8.40
C THR A 90 22.84 -14.71 7.68
N TYR A 91 24.12 -14.54 7.35
CA TYR A 91 24.88 -15.60 6.69
C TYR A 91 25.18 -16.72 7.69
N ASP A 92 24.78 -17.93 7.33
CA ASP A 92 25.13 -19.17 8.02
C ASP A 92 25.84 -20.10 7.02
N PRO A 93 27.12 -20.43 7.24
CA PRO A 93 27.90 -21.28 6.33
C PRO A 93 27.37 -22.72 6.25
N ASN A 94 26.56 -23.16 7.22
CA ASN A 94 25.97 -24.50 7.25
C ASN A 94 24.56 -24.54 6.66
N ALA A 95 23.99 -23.38 6.31
CA ALA A 95 22.64 -23.33 5.73
C ALA A 95 22.63 -23.83 4.28
N SER A 96 21.62 -24.63 3.95
CA SER A 96 21.41 -25.15 2.59
C SER A 96 21.02 -24.09 1.57
N ALA A 97 20.60 -22.90 2.02
CA ALA A 97 20.23 -21.79 1.16
C ALA A 97 20.48 -20.42 1.81
N ILE A 98 20.97 -19.47 1.01
CA ILE A 98 21.08 -18.05 1.38
C ILE A 98 19.80 -17.35 0.93
N SER A 99 19.10 -16.67 1.85
CA SER A 99 17.85 -16.00 1.52
C SER A 99 17.71 -14.63 2.18
N SER A 100 16.86 -13.81 1.58
CA SER A 100 16.37 -12.54 2.14
C SER A 100 14.91 -12.42 1.75
N LYS A 101 14.07 -11.95 2.66
CA LYS A 101 12.62 -11.94 2.45
C LYS A 101 12.07 -10.52 2.45
N ILE A 102 11.10 -10.28 1.58
CA ILE A 102 10.27 -9.09 1.57
C ILE A 102 8.87 -9.58 1.88
N GLU A 103 8.27 -9.04 2.94
CA GLU A 103 6.95 -9.44 3.38
C GLU A 103 6.05 -8.23 3.61
N VAL A 104 4.76 -8.41 3.41
CA VAL A 104 3.77 -7.41 3.82
C VAL A 104 3.53 -7.58 5.32
N SER A 105 3.57 -6.47 6.07
CA SER A 105 3.28 -6.49 7.50
C SER A 105 1.90 -7.13 7.77
N PRO A 106 1.76 -8.05 8.74
CA PRO A 106 0.49 -8.75 8.99
C PRO A 106 -0.70 -7.83 9.27
N ASN A 107 -0.47 -6.68 9.92
CA ASN A 107 -1.53 -5.71 10.19
C ASN A 107 -1.91 -4.90 8.94
N GLN A 108 -0.96 -4.68 8.04
CA GLN A 108 -1.16 -3.92 6.81
C GLN A 108 -1.68 -4.79 5.68
N SER A 109 -1.39 -6.10 5.70
CA SER A 109 -1.92 -7.06 4.72
C SER A 109 -3.45 -7.13 4.76
N ARG A 110 -4.06 -6.95 5.94
CA ARG A 110 -5.52 -6.87 6.10
C ARG A 110 -6.14 -5.69 5.34
N TYR A 111 -5.43 -4.58 5.24
CA TYR A 111 -5.87 -3.43 4.46
C TYR A 111 -5.55 -3.62 2.96
N LEU A 112 -4.36 -4.14 2.66
CA LEU A 112 -3.87 -4.28 1.30
C LEU A 112 -4.45 -5.50 0.56
N LYS A 113 -5.12 -6.44 1.23
CA LYS A 113 -5.64 -7.69 0.62
C LYS A 113 -6.53 -7.45 -0.61
N TYR A 114 -7.24 -6.33 -0.68
CA TYR A 114 -8.03 -5.95 -1.85
C TYR A 114 -7.16 -5.44 -2.99
N LEU A 115 -6.17 -4.58 -2.70
CA LEU A 115 -5.23 -4.01 -3.67
C LEU A 115 -4.20 -5.05 -4.17
N LEU A 116 -3.91 -6.05 -3.36
CA LEU A 116 -3.05 -7.19 -3.69
C LEU A 116 -3.80 -8.28 -4.46
N GLY A 117 -5.12 -8.17 -4.61
CA GLY A 117 -5.94 -9.13 -5.35
C GLY A 117 -6.25 -10.44 -4.61
N VAL A 118 -5.96 -10.49 -3.30
CA VAL A 118 -6.22 -11.64 -2.42
C VAL A 118 -7.73 -11.80 -2.21
N GLU A 119 -8.46 -10.70 -2.00
CA GLU A 119 -9.92 -10.70 -1.87
C GLU A 119 -10.57 -9.77 -2.89
N ARG A 120 -11.79 -10.13 -3.35
CA ARG A 120 -12.61 -9.31 -4.28
C ARG A 120 -13.70 -8.50 -3.58
N GLU A 121 -14.06 -8.91 -2.38
CA GLU A 121 -15.23 -8.44 -1.67
C GLU A 121 -14.84 -7.94 -0.29
N ARG A 122 -15.12 -6.67 0.00
CA ARG A 122 -14.91 -6.08 1.32
C ARG A 122 -16.17 -6.20 2.16
N ARG A 123 -16.01 -6.48 3.45
CA ARG A 123 -17.10 -6.60 4.43
C ARG A 123 -16.96 -5.53 5.51
N ALA A 124 -18.08 -5.18 6.14
CA ALA A 124 -18.08 -4.34 7.33
C ALA A 124 -17.20 -4.97 8.43
N GLY A 125 -16.38 -4.16 9.11
CA GLY A 125 -15.41 -4.61 10.12
C GLY A 125 -14.01 -4.92 9.58
N ASP A 126 -13.80 -4.91 8.25
CA ASP A 126 -12.46 -5.04 7.66
C ASP A 126 -11.61 -3.78 7.89
N THR A 127 -10.33 -3.98 8.26
CA THR A 127 -9.39 -2.90 8.65
C THR A 127 -9.32 -1.76 7.61
N GLY A 128 -9.51 -0.52 8.07
CA GLY A 128 -9.66 0.67 7.23
C GLY A 128 -10.96 1.42 7.56
N ALA A 129 -11.47 2.25 6.66
CA ALA A 129 -12.66 3.08 6.91
C ALA A 129 -13.99 2.29 6.89
N ALA A 130 -14.08 1.20 7.65
CA ALA A 130 -15.23 0.31 7.72
C ALA A 130 -15.42 -0.23 9.14
N ASP A 131 -16.01 0.58 10.03
CA ASP A 131 -16.50 0.06 11.31
C ASP A 131 -17.81 -0.74 11.08
N GLU A 132 -18.83 -0.13 10.47
CA GLU A 132 -20.12 -0.78 10.15
C GLU A 132 -20.47 -0.77 8.64
N TRP A 133 -19.84 0.11 7.85
CA TRP A 133 -20.18 0.34 6.44
C TRP A 133 -18.92 0.59 5.60
N ASN A 134 -18.92 0.10 4.36
CA ASN A 134 -18.02 0.52 3.29
C ASN A 134 -18.61 1.75 2.60
N PHE A 135 -17.85 2.83 2.54
CA PHE A 135 -18.27 4.10 1.92
C PHE A 135 -17.71 4.23 0.50
N ILE A 136 -18.61 4.25 -0.49
CA ILE A 136 -18.30 4.31 -1.94
C ILE A 136 -18.84 5.64 -2.51
N PRO A 137 -17.99 6.55 -2.98
CA PRO A 137 -18.43 7.75 -3.70
C PRO A 137 -19.19 7.38 -4.99
N VAL A 138 -20.29 8.08 -5.28
CA VAL A 138 -21.04 7.88 -6.54
C VAL A 138 -20.45 8.79 -7.62
N ALA A 139 -20.26 8.28 -8.84
CA ALA A 139 -19.54 8.96 -9.92
C ALA A 139 -20.12 10.35 -10.28
N ASP A 140 -21.45 10.49 -10.26
CA ASP A 140 -22.15 11.74 -10.53
C ASP A 140 -22.08 12.75 -9.36
N ALA A 141 -21.58 12.33 -8.19
CA ALA A 141 -21.43 13.16 -7.00
C ALA A 141 -20.05 13.83 -6.87
N TYR A 142 -19.08 13.49 -7.72
CA TYR A 142 -17.70 14.01 -7.60
C TYR A 142 -17.62 15.55 -7.58
N PRO A 143 -18.31 16.30 -8.47
CA PRO A 143 -18.30 17.77 -8.41
C PRO A 143 -18.85 18.31 -7.08
N TYR A 144 -19.89 17.68 -6.55
CA TYR A 144 -20.54 18.06 -5.30
C TYR A 144 -19.68 17.68 -4.08
N LEU A 145 -18.96 16.57 -4.16
CA LEU A 145 -18.00 16.17 -3.14
C LEU A 145 -16.84 17.16 -3.08
N ASP A 146 -16.30 17.57 -4.23
CA ASP A 146 -15.22 18.56 -4.30
C ASP A 146 -15.63 19.92 -3.74
N GLU A 147 -16.82 20.41 -4.10
CA GLU A 147 -17.43 21.62 -3.50
C GLU A 147 -17.54 21.54 -1.96
N GLN A 148 -17.64 20.32 -1.42
CA GLN A 148 -17.74 20.06 0.01
C GLN A 148 -16.38 19.83 0.69
N GLY A 149 -15.29 19.97 -0.08
CA GLY A 149 -13.92 19.69 0.34
C GLY A 149 -13.67 18.20 0.61
N VAL A 150 -14.43 17.35 -0.09
CA VAL A 150 -14.26 15.91 -0.15
C VAL A 150 -13.59 15.59 -1.47
N ASP A 151 -12.38 15.05 -1.40
CA ASP A 151 -11.66 14.54 -2.57
C ASP A 151 -11.88 13.01 -2.62
N PRO A 152 -12.92 12.53 -3.34
CA PRO A 152 -13.12 11.11 -3.59
C PRO A 152 -12.02 10.61 -4.52
N VAL A 153 -11.19 9.70 -4.02
CA VAL A 153 -10.20 9.01 -4.86
C VAL A 153 -10.94 7.99 -5.71
N TYR A 154 -10.78 8.08 -7.03
CA TYR A 154 -11.40 7.15 -7.99
C TYR A 154 -10.96 5.71 -7.67
N GLY A 155 -11.93 4.78 -7.61
CA GLY A 155 -11.66 3.38 -7.28
C GLY A 155 -11.29 3.07 -5.81
N GLN A 156 -11.27 4.07 -4.91
CA GLN A 156 -10.90 3.88 -3.51
C GLN A 156 -11.92 4.42 -2.50
N ASN A 157 -11.85 3.90 -1.27
CA ASN A 157 -12.70 4.38 -0.17
C ASN A 157 -12.26 5.77 0.29
N LEU A 158 -13.24 6.57 0.73
CA LEU A 158 -13.01 7.87 1.34
C LEU A 158 -12.06 7.78 2.54
N ARG A 159 -11.19 8.79 2.69
CA ARG A 159 -10.29 8.90 3.85
C ARG A 159 -11.11 8.90 5.15
N GLN A 160 -10.66 8.20 6.20
CA GLN A 160 -11.37 8.12 7.48
C GLN A 160 -11.68 9.51 8.07
N LYS A 161 -10.73 10.45 7.96
CA LYS A 161 -10.91 11.86 8.37
C LYS A 161 -12.06 12.54 7.62
N THR A 162 -12.27 12.20 6.35
CA THR A 162 -13.36 12.70 5.51
C THR A 162 -14.70 12.17 6.03
N ILE A 163 -14.80 10.86 6.30
CA ILE A 163 -16.00 10.24 6.87
C ILE A 163 -16.32 10.83 8.24
N SER A 164 -15.33 10.94 9.14
CA SER A 164 -15.54 11.55 10.46
C SER A 164 -16.01 13.01 10.37
N ARG A 165 -15.49 13.78 9.41
CA ARG A 165 -15.93 15.16 9.16
C ARG A 165 -17.37 15.20 8.63
N LEU A 166 -17.72 14.32 7.70
CA LEU A 166 -19.07 14.20 7.15
C LEU A 166 -20.08 13.79 8.22
N MET A 167 -19.76 12.79 9.06
CA MET A 167 -20.61 12.38 10.18
C MET A 167 -20.81 13.52 11.19
N LYS A 168 -19.74 14.24 11.57
CA LYS A 168 -19.84 15.40 12.46
C LYS A 168 -20.71 16.51 11.86
N ARG A 169 -20.55 16.80 10.57
CA ARG A 169 -21.38 17.78 9.85
C ARG A 169 -22.84 17.34 9.82
N ALA A 170 -23.12 16.10 9.45
CA ALA A 170 -24.46 15.54 9.42
C ALA A 170 -25.13 15.62 10.81
N ALA A 171 -24.43 15.23 11.87
CA ALA A 171 -24.93 15.30 13.24
C ALA A 171 -25.19 16.74 13.71
N ALA A 172 -24.28 17.68 13.40
CA ALA A 172 -24.46 19.08 13.74
C ALA A 172 -25.65 19.72 12.99
N GLN A 173 -25.89 19.31 11.74
CA GLN A 173 -27.03 19.77 10.97
C GLN A 173 -28.35 19.17 11.48
N GLN A 174 -28.35 17.89 11.85
CA GLN A 174 -29.50 17.23 12.46
C GLN A 174 -29.90 17.90 13.78
N LYS A 175 -28.93 18.16 14.66
CA LYS A 175 -29.17 18.87 15.92
C LYS A 175 -29.81 20.25 15.70
N LYS A 176 -29.30 21.03 14.74
CA LYS A 176 -29.91 22.32 14.39
C LYS A 176 -31.37 22.16 13.97
N LEU A 177 -31.70 21.17 13.14
CA LEU A 177 -33.07 20.90 12.72
C LEU A 177 -34.00 20.57 13.89
N ASP A 178 -33.53 19.74 14.81
CA ASP A 178 -34.31 19.34 15.98
C ASP A 178 -34.54 20.55 16.90
N ASP A 179 -33.54 21.42 17.07
CA ASP A 179 -33.69 22.70 17.80
C ASP A 179 -34.71 23.65 17.13
N TYR A 180 -34.74 23.74 15.80
CA TYR A 180 -35.73 24.55 15.07
C TYR A 180 -37.15 24.00 15.21
N ARG A 181 -37.31 22.67 15.15
CA ARG A 181 -38.60 21.99 15.35
C ARG A 181 -39.10 22.16 16.78
N ALA A 182 -38.23 22.01 17.78
CA ALA A 182 -38.56 22.22 19.18
C ALA A 182 -39.04 23.65 19.47
N ARG A 183 -38.60 24.63 18.67
CA ARG A 183 -39.02 26.03 18.75
C ARG A 183 -40.29 26.36 17.96
N GLY A 184 -40.97 25.37 17.37
CA GLY A 184 -42.22 25.54 16.63
C GLY A 184 -42.08 26.36 15.34
N LYS A 185 -40.85 26.59 14.85
CA LYS A 185 -40.62 27.36 13.62
C LYS A 185 -40.69 26.45 12.40
N PRO A 186 -41.38 26.85 11.31
CA PRO A 186 -41.30 26.11 10.06
C PRO A 186 -39.85 26.03 9.62
N VAL A 187 -39.42 24.84 9.17
CA VAL A 187 -38.07 24.61 8.62
C VAL A 187 -38.01 25.23 7.21
N GLN A 188 -38.31 26.52 7.09
CA GLN A 188 -38.02 27.33 5.92
C GLN A 188 -36.76 28.14 6.22
N ASP A 189 -35.76 27.96 5.36
CA ASP A 189 -34.53 28.75 5.33
C ASP A 189 -33.78 28.92 6.65
N THR A 190 -32.95 27.92 6.98
CA THR A 190 -31.76 28.19 7.79
C THR A 190 -30.71 28.89 6.91
N GLY A 191 -31.00 30.11 6.47
CA GLY A 191 -30.10 31.00 5.71
C GLY A 191 -29.58 30.44 4.36
N PRO A 192 -28.87 31.28 3.59
CA PRO A 192 -28.25 30.86 2.34
C PRO A 192 -27.06 29.97 2.70
N LEU A 193 -27.30 28.69 2.95
CA LEU A 193 -26.23 27.73 2.83
C LEU A 193 -25.82 27.77 1.36
N ARG A 194 -24.60 28.25 1.09
CA ARG A 194 -23.98 28.23 -0.25
C ARG A 194 -23.97 26.83 -0.89
N PHE A 195 -24.25 25.79 -0.10
CA PHE A 195 -24.19 24.37 -0.46
C PHE A 195 -25.38 23.61 0.15
N GLY A 196 -25.83 22.52 -0.47
CA GLY A 196 -26.95 21.70 0.04
C GLY A 196 -26.66 21.07 1.40
N ARG A 197 -27.72 20.62 2.10
CA ARG A 197 -27.61 20.02 3.44
C ARG A 197 -27.20 18.55 3.34
N ILE A 198 -26.02 18.18 3.84
CA ILE A 198 -25.55 16.80 3.88
C ILE A 198 -26.09 16.09 5.12
N PHE A 199 -26.71 14.93 4.92
CA PHE A 199 -27.09 14.04 6.01
C PHE A 199 -26.71 12.60 5.69
N PHE A 200 -26.44 11.83 6.75
CA PHE A 200 -26.31 10.38 6.64
C PHE A 200 -27.64 9.73 6.98
N GLY A 201 -28.10 8.79 6.18
CA GLY A 201 -29.37 8.14 6.44
C GLY A 201 -29.71 7.05 5.45
N ARG A 202 -30.97 6.62 5.46
CA ARG A 202 -31.52 5.63 4.53
C ARG A 202 -32.68 6.25 3.76
N ILE A 203 -32.62 6.18 2.43
CA ILE A 203 -33.69 6.60 1.52
C ILE A 203 -34.06 5.40 0.65
N GLY A 204 -35.29 4.92 0.78
CA GLY A 204 -35.73 3.67 0.18
C GLY A 204 -34.83 2.49 0.62
N ARG A 205 -34.13 1.87 -0.33
CA ARG A 205 -33.21 0.74 -0.09
C ARG A 205 -31.75 1.17 0.06
N THR A 206 -31.45 2.46 -0.08
CA THR A 206 -30.09 2.97 -0.14
C THR A 206 -29.71 3.66 1.16
N THR A 207 -28.61 3.22 1.77
CA THR A 207 -27.98 3.90 2.92
C THR A 207 -26.78 4.68 2.43
N GLY A 208 -26.55 5.88 2.94
CA GLY A 208 -25.45 6.71 2.46
C GLY A 208 -25.46 8.14 2.98
N PHE A 209 -24.48 8.91 2.52
CA PHE A 209 -24.53 10.37 2.61
C PHE A 209 -25.33 10.93 1.45
N PHE A 210 -26.30 11.76 1.76
CA PHE A 210 -27.17 12.43 0.82
C PHE A 210 -27.05 13.94 0.96
N GLU A 211 -27.26 14.65 -0.12
CA GLU A 211 -27.40 16.10 -0.14
C GLU A 211 -28.85 16.48 -0.44
N ARG A 212 -29.41 17.37 0.38
CA ARG A 212 -30.68 18.02 0.10
C ARG A 212 -30.39 19.38 -0.57
N PRO A 213 -30.74 19.57 -1.84
CA PRO A 213 -30.49 20.83 -2.54
C PRO A 213 -31.36 21.96 -1.97
N VAL A 214 -30.87 23.18 -2.13
CA VAL A 214 -31.58 24.40 -1.74
C VAL A 214 -32.69 24.68 -2.76
N GLY A 215 -33.92 24.92 -2.31
CA GLY A 215 -35.06 25.31 -3.16
C GLY A 215 -35.94 24.18 -3.72
N ARG A 216 -35.42 22.95 -3.87
CA ARG A 216 -36.22 21.78 -4.32
C ARG A 216 -36.12 20.62 -3.32
N PRO A 217 -36.99 20.58 -2.28
CA PRO A 217 -36.89 19.61 -1.19
C PRO A 217 -36.99 18.13 -1.60
N ARG A 218 -37.47 17.85 -2.82
CA ARG A 218 -37.70 16.51 -3.37
C ARG A 218 -36.48 15.94 -4.11
N ASP A 219 -35.51 16.76 -4.50
CA ASP A 219 -34.38 16.34 -5.34
C ASP A 219 -33.18 15.88 -4.49
N ILE A 220 -33.39 14.91 -3.60
CA ILE A 220 -32.32 14.41 -2.73
C ILE A 220 -31.29 13.64 -3.56
N LYS A 221 -30.03 14.08 -3.53
CA LYS A 221 -28.93 13.45 -4.25
C LYS A 221 -28.13 12.52 -3.36
N LEU A 222 -27.82 11.31 -3.83
CA LEU A 222 -26.88 10.42 -3.16
C LEU A 222 -25.45 10.87 -3.48
N LEU A 223 -24.66 11.17 -2.45
CA LEU A 223 -23.25 11.53 -2.62
C LEU A 223 -22.33 10.32 -2.45
N ILE A 224 -22.58 9.54 -1.40
CA ILE A 224 -21.73 8.43 -0.99
C ILE A 224 -22.63 7.29 -0.55
N LEU A 225 -22.51 6.16 -1.22
CA LEU A 225 -23.20 4.93 -0.87
C LEU A 225 -22.50 4.26 0.32
N ALA A 226 -23.29 3.80 1.30
CA ALA A 226 -22.83 2.98 2.41
C ALA A 226 -23.35 1.55 2.25
N GLN A 227 -22.46 0.59 2.03
CA GLN A 227 -22.82 -0.83 1.91
C GLN A 227 -22.11 -1.67 2.96
N LYS A 228 -22.77 -2.72 3.43
CA LYS A 228 -22.14 -3.72 4.31
C LYS A 228 -21.14 -4.62 3.56
N ILE A 229 -21.36 -4.81 2.26
CA ILE A 229 -20.54 -5.63 1.37
C ILE A 229 -20.30 -4.85 0.08
N SER A 230 -19.06 -4.78 -0.40
CA SER A 230 -18.68 -4.02 -1.60
C SER A 230 -17.73 -4.82 -2.48
N ARG A 231 -17.99 -4.85 -3.79
CA ARG A 231 -17.15 -5.51 -4.79
C ARG A 231 -16.19 -4.50 -5.41
N TYR A 232 -14.91 -4.85 -5.47
CA TYR A 232 -13.89 -4.06 -6.16
C TYR A 232 -13.67 -4.68 -7.53
N ASP A 233 -14.16 -4.01 -8.57
CA ASP A 233 -13.83 -4.38 -9.95
C ASP A 233 -12.38 -4.02 -10.24
N ARG A 234 -11.71 -4.87 -11.02
CA ARG A 234 -10.25 -4.98 -11.06
C ARG A 234 -9.63 -4.34 -12.30
N SER A 235 -10.35 -3.42 -12.94
CA SER A 235 -9.97 -2.81 -14.22
C SER A 235 -8.63 -2.08 -14.16
N ASP A 236 -8.22 -1.59 -12.97
CA ASP A 236 -7.12 -0.63 -12.84
C ASP A 236 -5.79 -1.25 -12.33
N GLY A 237 -5.71 -2.58 -12.22
CA GLY A 237 -4.45 -3.31 -11.97
C GLY A 237 -4.16 -3.68 -10.51
N TYR A 238 -3.29 -4.68 -10.33
CA TYR A 238 -2.89 -5.19 -9.01
C TYR A 238 -1.52 -4.65 -8.61
N LEU A 239 -1.29 -4.49 -7.30
CA LEU A 239 0.04 -4.16 -6.76
C LEU A 239 1.06 -5.29 -6.96
N VAL A 240 0.61 -6.55 -6.98
CA VAL A 240 1.49 -7.73 -7.02
C VAL A 240 2.38 -7.79 -8.26
N PRO A 241 1.88 -7.65 -9.51
CA PRO A 241 2.73 -7.56 -10.69
C PRO A 241 3.78 -6.44 -10.59
N ALA A 242 3.38 -5.23 -10.20
CA ALA A 242 4.27 -4.08 -10.09
C ALA A 242 5.34 -4.25 -9.00
N TRP A 243 5.00 -4.94 -7.91
CA TRP A 243 5.94 -5.28 -6.84
C TRP A 243 6.90 -6.40 -7.27
N ASN A 244 6.42 -7.41 -7.99
CA ASN A 244 7.27 -8.45 -8.56
C ASN A 244 8.25 -7.87 -9.59
N ASP A 245 7.82 -6.92 -10.44
CA ASP A 245 8.71 -6.17 -11.32
C ASP A 245 9.78 -5.41 -10.54
N SER A 246 9.42 -4.83 -9.40
CA SER A 246 10.35 -4.12 -8.53
C SER A 246 11.43 -5.06 -7.96
N VAL A 247 11.07 -6.29 -7.62
CA VAL A 247 12.02 -7.34 -7.21
C VAL A 247 12.91 -7.75 -8.38
N LEU A 248 12.33 -8.03 -9.55
CA LEU A 248 13.06 -8.43 -10.75
C LEU A 248 14.06 -7.35 -11.19
N ALA A 249 13.66 -6.08 -11.19
CA ALA A 249 14.52 -4.96 -11.55
C ALA A 249 15.70 -4.80 -10.57
N ALA A 250 15.48 -5.02 -9.27
CA ALA A 250 16.57 -4.99 -8.29
C ALA A 250 17.49 -6.21 -8.41
N ALA A 251 16.92 -7.39 -8.64
CA ALA A 251 17.63 -8.66 -8.82
C ALA A 251 18.62 -8.63 -9.99
N ARG A 252 18.31 -7.91 -11.08
CA ARG A 252 19.24 -7.71 -12.21
C ARG A 252 20.58 -7.07 -11.82
N THR A 253 20.65 -6.42 -10.65
CA THR A 253 21.89 -5.77 -10.17
C THR A 253 22.80 -6.68 -9.35
N ILE A 254 22.43 -7.94 -9.12
CA ILE A 254 23.22 -8.88 -8.29
C ILE A 254 24.66 -9.04 -8.81
N PRO A 255 24.91 -9.33 -10.11
CA PRO A 255 26.29 -9.55 -10.58
C PRO A 255 27.19 -8.34 -10.32
N MET A 256 26.73 -7.15 -10.70
CA MET A 256 27.45 -5.89 -10.47
C MET A 256 27.73 -5.62 -8.99
N ARG A 257 26.79 -5.91 -8.09
CA ARG A 257 26.99 -5.73 -6.64
C ARG A 257 27.98 -6.73 -6.06
N MET A 258 27.96 -7.97 -6.54
CA MET A 258 28.95 -8.99 -6.18
C MET A 258 30.35 -8.58 -6.66
N GLU A 259 30.50 -8.09 -7.89
CA GLU A 259 31.79 -7.56 -8.37
C GLU A 259 32.30 -6.41 -7.52
N ARG A 260 31.43 -5.45 -7.18
CA ARG A 260 31.79 -4.33 -6.29
C ARG A 260 32.31 -4.83 -4.94
N ARG A 261 31.60 -5.77 -4.30
CA ARG A 261 31.99 -6.35 -3.02
C ARG A 261 33.31 -7.13 -3.09
N LEU A 262 33.55 -7.83 -4.19
CA LEU A 262 34.84 -8.48 -4.42
C LEU A 262 35.96 -7.44 -4.46
N ASN A 263 35.79 -6.37 -5.23
CA ASN A 263 36.78 -5.29 -5.33
C ASN A 263 37.02 -4.57 -3.99
N GLU A 264 35.95 -4.31 -3.22
CA GLU A 264 36.04 -3.75 -1.86
C GLU A 264 36.84 -4.67 -0.93
N ALA A 265 36.61 -5.99 -0.98
CA ALA A 265 37.35 -6.96 -0.18
C ALA A 265 38.84 -7.02 -0.55
N LEU A 266 39.17 -6.94 -1.84
CA LEU A 266 40.54 -6.89 -2.33
C LEU A 266 41.25 -5.59 -1.92
N ALA A 267 40.56 -4.45 -2.03
CA ALA A 267 41.10 -3.16 -1.63
C ALA A 267 41.39 -3.11 -0.12
N ALA A 268 40.49 -3.65 0.71
CA ALA A 268 40.72 -3.76 2.15
C ALA A 268 41.94 -4.63 2.50
N ARG A 269 42.19 -5.70 1.72
CA ARG A 269 43.37 -6.55 1.87
C ARG A 269 44.67 -5.84 1.50
N ASN A 270 44.66 -5.01 0.46
CA ASN A 270 45.85 -4.28 -0.01
C ASN A 270 46.12 -3.00 0.78
N GLY A 271 45.09 -2.36 1.34
CA GLY A 271 45.21 -1.14 2.17
C GLY A 271 45.66 -1.39 3.61
N GLY A 272 45.66 -2.64 4.09
CA GLY A 272 46.10 -3.03 5.43
C GLY A 272 47.62 -3.19 5.60
N GLY A 273 48.42 -2.99 4.53
CA GLY A 273 49.88 -3.21 4.53
C GLY A 273 50.76 -1.96 4.62
N GLY A 274 50.19 -0.76 4.72
CA GLY A 274 50.93 0.51 4.71
C GLY A 274 51.02 1.16 6.09
N GLY A 275 51.90 0.66 6.96
CA GLY A 275 52.13 1.24 8.29
C GLY A 275 53.36 0.66 8.99
N SER A 276 54.55 0.92 8.48
CA SER A 276 55.81 0.70 9.19
C SER A 276 56.81 1.81 8.85
N GLY A 277 57.25 2.55 9.88
CA GLY A 277 58.62 3.06 10.02
C GLY A 277 59.06 4.30 9.23
N ALA A 278 59.08 5.45 9.89
CA ALA A 278 60.10 6.51 9.82
C ALA A 278 59.67 7.64 10.77
N GLY A 279 60.44 8.21 11.71
CA GLY A 279 61.79 8.05 12.22
C GLY A 279 61.93 9.12 13.31
N GLY A 280 62.65 8.83 14.40
CA GLY A 280 63.31 9.90 15.18
C GLY A 280 64.66 10.25 14.53
N PRO A 281 65.48 11.17 15.07
CA PRO A 281 65.26 12.24 16.07
C PRO A 281 65.74 13.60 15.44
N PRO A 282 66.31 14.63 16.11
CA PRO A 282 66.96 14.74 17.43
C PRO A 282 66.01 15.08 18.60
#